data_AF-A0A6A5QKA5-F1
#
_entry.id   AF-A0A6A5QKA5-F1
#
_cell.length_a   1.000
_cell.length_b   1.000
_cell.length_c   1.000
_cell.angle_alpha   90.00
_cell.angle_beta   90.00
_cell.angle_gamma   90.00
#
_symmetry.space_group_name_H-M   'P 1'
#
loop_
_entity.id
_entity.type
_entity.pdbx_description
1 polymer ?
#
loop_
_entity_poly.entity_id
_entity_poly.type
_entity_poly.pdbx_seq_one_letter_code
_entity_poly.pdbx_strand_id
1 'polypeptide(L)'
;MVEELSDNPMLGRHIEPRHIKLSLPAVEKLCPCCNTEIDPSRSLVTVDQELADFFRGHVLAAGTHFPGDLERKASSLDLGPLDFRHVVDSLRMLYCQCEEDFRGALIKRDIKAVRLNCEADTQFMDRAGIEGVLEPKSLLLAESEIPTPVADKIGMPLIVRKLPPAVAWRDPRRPCRLINDKSGMLNPPHQCDHTGSLVLVRKDGKPLHPMHVHALLDYTAEKLKNPNLTGNACITADMLLPSLIDHVSKEDFQNYYTTVWQTCPIHNHFVPSPFDIQAEKDHEGADVNMNDD
;
A
#
# COMPACT_ATOMS: atom_id res chain seq x y z
N MET A 1 9.87 23.52 0.36
CA MET A 1 9.48 22.87 1.63
C MET A 1 10.75 22.61 2.43
N VAL A 2 10.69 22.75 3.76
CA VAL A 2 11.83 22.45 4.65
C VAL A 2 11.43 21.28 5.54
N GLU A 3 12.20 20.21 5.48
CA GLU A 3 12.00 19.01 6.29
C GLU A 3 13.23 18.77 7.16
N GLU A 4 13.02 18.39 8.41
CA GLU A 4 14.08 18.12 9.39
C GLU A 4 14.13 16.62 9.66
N LEU A 5 15.30 16.02 9.44
CA LEU A 5 15.52 14.59 9.55
C LEU A 5 16.37 14.31 10.80
N SER A 6 15.77 13.69 11.82
CA SER A 6 16.46 13.22 13.04
C SER A 6 16.69 11.71 13.02
N ASP A 7 15.72 10.98 12.47
CA ASP A 7 15.73 9.52 12.39
C ASP A 7 15.56 9.05 10.95
N ASN A 8 16.11 7.88 10.67
CA ASN A 8 15.82 7.18 9.44
C ASN A 8 15.27 5.79 9.76
N PRO A 9 13.93 5.62 9.65
CA PRO A 9 13.29 4.35 9.98
C PRO A 9 13.79 3.23 9.05
N MET A 10 14.23 3.57 7.84
CA MET A 10 14.79 2.62 6.89
C MET A 10 16.16 2.10 7.29
N LEU A 11 16.93 2.84 8.08
CA LEU A 11 18.24 2.40 8.54
C LEU A 11 18.23 1.93 10.00
N GLY A 12 17.13 2.17 10.72
CA GLY A 12 16.97 1.79 12.13
C GLY A 12 18.01 2.48 13.02
N ARG A 13 18.40 3.72 12.67
CA ARG A 13 19.43 4.46 13.39
C ARG A 13 19.15 5.95 13.39
N HIS A 14 19.51 6.57 14.50
CA HIS A 14 19.50 8.02 14.68
C HIS A 14 20.66 8.65 13.90
N ILE A 15 20.47 9.88 13.41
CA ILE A 15 21.54 10.68 12.80
C ILE A 15 22.30 11.38 13.93
N GLU A 16 23.13 10.66 14.67
CA GLU A 16 24.00 11.28 15.67
C GLU A 16 25.27 11.84 15.01
N PRO A 17 25.73 13.06 15.36
CA PRO A 17 25.17 14.05 16.31
C PRO A 17 24.56 15.30 15.62
N ARG A 18 23.92 15.17 14.45
CA ARG A 18 23.43 16.34 13.68
C ARG A 18 22.14 16.07 12.95
N HIS A 19 21.35 17.11 12.72
CA HIS A 19 20.15 17.03 11.92
C HIS A 19 20.45 17.33 10.46
N ILE A 20 19.67 16.75 9.56
CA ILE A 20 19.76 17.10 8.14
C ILE A 20 18.54 17.94 7.78
N LYS A 21 18.80 19.15 7.31
CA LYS A 21 17.78 20.01 6.74
C LYS A 21 17.70 19.78 5.24
N LEU A 22 16.56 19.30 4.79
CA LEU A 22 16.27 19.13 3.37
C LEU A 22 15.47 20.32 2.86
N SER A 23 16.00 21.00 1.85
CA SER A 23 15.31 22.09 1.15
C SER A 23 14.95 21.64 -0.26
N LEU A 24 13.66 21.53 -0.48
CA LEU A 24 13.06 21.16 -1.77
C LEU A 24 12.41 22.39 -2.41
N PRO A 25 12.31 22.40 -3.76
CA PRO A 25 11.39 23.30 -4.46
C PRO A 25 9.99 23.27 -3.82
N ALA A 26 9.22 24.35 -3.97
CA ALA A 26 7.84 24.37 -3.48
C ALA A 26 7.05 23.16 -4.02
N VAL A 27 6.17 22.56 -3.21
CA VAL A 27 5.44 21.32 -3.59
C VAL A 27 4.59 21.52 -4.84
N GLU A 28 4.01 22.71 -5.02
CA GLU A 28 3.31 23.12 -6.26
C GLU A 28 4.20 23.02 -7.51
N LYS A 29 5.53 23.09 -7.33
CA LYS A 29 6.54 22.95 -8.38
C LYS A 29 7.07 21.51 -8.54
N LEU A 30 6.54 20.56 -7.78
CA LEU A 30 6.91 19.15 -7.87
C LEU A 30 5.99 18.35 -8.79
N CYS A 31 4.81 18.85 -9.20
CA CYS A 31 3.99 18.10 -10.17
C CYS A 31 4.79 17.95 -11.47
N PRO A 32 5.02 16.71 -11.95
CA PRO A 32 5.64 16.49 -13.26
C PRO A 32 4.83 17.12 -14.39
N CYS A 33 3.52 17.25 -14.19
CA CYS A 33 2.57 17.88 -15.10
C CYS A 33 2.73 19.41 -15.21
N CYS A 34 3.21 20.08 -14.17
CA CYS A 34 3.26 21.53 -14.10
C CYS A 34 4.64 22.13 -14.40
N ASN A 35 5.71 21.32 -14.40
CA ASN A 35 7.09 21.83 -14.44
C ASN A 35 7.97 21.06 -15.46
N THR A 36 7.45 20.91 -16.67
CA THR A 36 8.19 20.25 -17.78
C THR A 36 9.45 21.01 -18.19
N GLU A 37 9.49 22.32 -17.92
CA GLU A 37 10.63 23.21 -18.22
C GLU A 37 11.80 23.08 -17.23
N ILE A 38 11.58 22.47 -16.06
CA ILE A 38 12.64 22.29 -15.07
C ILE A 38 13.32 20.94 -15.32
N ASP A 39 14.63 20.99 -15.56
CA ASP A 39 15.45 19.80 -15.73
C ASP A 39 15.41 18.89 -14.48
N PRO A 40 15.38 17.55 -14.66
CA PRO A 40 15.59 16.61 -13.57
C PRO A 40 16.91 16.86 -12.83
N SER A 41 16.92 16.60 -11.52
CA SER A 41 18.14 16.71 -10.73
C SER A 41 19.19 15.69 -11.20
N ARG A 42 20.29 16.17 -11.80
CA ARG A 42 21.37 15.29 -12.30
C ARG A 42 21.93 14.36 -11.23
N SER A 43 22.02 14.84 -9.98
CA SER A 43 22.46 14.04 -8.84
C SER A 43 21.45 12.94 -8.49
N LEU A 44 20.15 13.22 -8.57
CA LEU A 44 19.14 12.19 -8.34
C LEU A 44 19.07 11.19 -9.50
N VAL A 45 19.29 11.61 -10.75
CA VAL A 45 19.36 10.68 -11.89
C VAL A 45 20.39 9.57 -11.64
N THR A 46 21.53 9.89 -11.02
CA THR A 46 22.54 8.88 -10.67
C THR A 46 22.15 7.95 -9.51
N VAL A 47 21.15 8.34 -8.71
CA VAL A 47 20.69 7.60 -7.54
C VAL A 47 19.45 6.76 -7.88
N ASP A 48 18.44 7.42 -8.46
CA ASP A 48 17.12 6.87 -8.72
C ASP A 48 16.38 7.78 -9.72
N GLN A 49 16.07 7.25 -10.92
CA GLN A 49 15.43 8.04 -11.98
C GLN A 49 14.03 8.51 -11.58
N GLU A 50 13.27 7.69 -10.84
CA GLU A 50 11.89 8.01 -10.43
C GLU A 50 11.87 9.21 -9.46
N LEU A 51 12.86 9.27 -8.55
CA LEU A 51 13.05 10.45 -7.70
C LEU A 51 13.46 11.68 -8.50
N ALA A 52 14.30 11.53 -9.54
CA ALA A 52 14.73 12.66 -10.36
C ALA A 52 13.59 13.23 -11.22
N ASP A 53 12.70 12.35 -11.70
CA ASP A 53 11.52 12.72 -12.48
C ASP A 53 10.49 13.47 -11.62
N PHE A 54 10.39 13.12 -10.34
CA PHE A 54 9.50 13.72 -9.35
C PHE A 54 10.08 14.99 -8.71
N PHE A 55 11.27 14.92 -8.13
CA PHE A 55 11.98 16.04 -7.50
C PHE A 55 12.83 16.80 -8.51
N ARG A 56 12.16 17.54 -9.40
CA ARG A 56 12.81 18.38 -10.41
C ARG A 56 13.53 19.58 -9.80
N GLY A 57 14.63 20.02 -10.42
CA GLY A 57 15.41 21.17 -9.96
C GLY A 57 16.41 20.82 -8.85
N HIS A 58 16.86 21.84 -8.11
CA HIS A 58 17.92 21.69 -7.11
C HIS A 58 17.35 21.15 -5.79
N VAL A 59 17.90 20.03 -5.33
CA VAL A 59 17.70 19.50 -3.97
C VAL A 59 18.92 19.86 -3.14
N LEU A 60 18.71 20.56 -2.04
CA LEU A 60 19.77 20.96 -1.12
C LEU A 60 19.60 20.24 0.21
N ALA A 61 20.65 19.56 0.65
CA ALA A 61 20.73 18.99 1.99
C ALA A 61 21.89 19.64 2.74
N ALA A 62 21.66 20.05 3.98
CA ALA A 62 22.68 20.65 4.83
C ALA A 62 22.59 20.10 6.26
N GLY A 63 23.75 19.87 6.88
CA GLY A 63 23.81 19.53 8.30
C GLY A 63 23.48 20.75 9.15
N THR A 64 22.65 20.57 10.18
CA THR A 64 22.29 21.62 11.13
C THR A 64 22.42 21.11 12.55
N HIS A 65 22.62 22.03 13.49
CA HIS A 65 22.55 21.72 14.91
C HIS A 65 21.11 21.44 15.31
N PHE A 66 20.89 20.43 16.17
CA PHE A 66 19.60 20.26 16.83
C PHE A 66 19.48 21.29 17.96
N PRO A 67 18.40 22.08 18.02
CA PRO A 67 18.22 23.08 19.09
C PRO A 67 18.22 22.48 20.50
N GLY A 68 17.84 21.21 20.65
CA GLY A 68 17.84 20.49 21.92
C GLY A 68 19.21 19.96 22.37
N ASP A 69 20.24 20.02 21.52
CA ASP A 69 21.56 19.45 21.78
C ASP A 69 22.67 20.52 21.68
N LEU A 70 22.49 21.61 22.44
CA LEU A 70 23.47 22.70 22.50
C LEU A 70 24.81 22.26 23.11
N GLU A 71 24.82 21.18 23.89
CA GLU A 71 26.01 20.65 24.56
C GLU A 71 26.82 19.68 23.68
N ARG A 72 26.19 18.96 22.73
CA ARG A 72 26.90 18.13 21.74
C ARG A 72 26.91 18.77 20.36
N LYS A 73 27.50 19.97 20.26
CA LYS A 73 27.78 20.53 18.93
C LYS A 73 28.70 19.57 18.17
N ALA A 74 28.18 19.00 17.09
CA ALA A 74 28.98 18.25 16.13
C ALA A 74 30.23 19.06 15.75
N SER A 75 31.40 18.44 15.78
CA SER A 75 32.66 19.10 15.39
C SER A 75 32.71 19.46 13.91
N SER A 76 31.82 18.86 13.09
CA SER A 76 31.61 19.19 11.69
C SER A 76 30.13 19.04 11.31
N LEU A 77 29.64 19.94 10.47
CA LEU A 77 28.31 19.86 9.84
C LEU A 77 28.38 19.27 8.42
N ASP A 78 29.58 18.86 7.98
CA ASP A 78 29.78 18.31 6.64
C ASP A 78 29.11 16.94 6.52
N LEU A 79 28.22 16.81 5.53
CA LEU A 79 27.52 15.57 5.26
C LEU A 79 28.48 14.52 4.70
N GLY A 80 28.55 13.37 5.35
CA GLY A 80 29.28 12.21 4.88
C GLY A 80 28.45 11.32 3.96
N PRO A 81 29.03 10.22 3.44
CA PRO A 81 28.31 9.24 2.63
C PRO A 81 27.10 8.62 3.36
N LEU A 82 27.19 8.57 4.69
CA LEU A 82 26.11 8.08 5.53
C LEU A 82 24.91 9.01 5.52
N ASP A 83 25.14 10.30 5.75
CA ASP A 83 24.12 11.35 5.70
C ASP A 83 23.48 11.44 4.32
N PHE A 84 24.27 11.27 3.25
CA PHE A 84 23.75 11.16 1.89
C PHE A 84 22.72 10.03 1.76
N ARG A 85 22.99 8.86 2.35
CA ARG A 85 22.01 7.77 2.35
C ARG A 85 20.74 8.13 3.14
N HIS A 86 20.87 8.85 4.25
CA HIS A 86 19.72 9.36 5.00
C HIS A 86 18.86 10.29 4.14
N VAL A 87 19.47 11.25 3.45
CA VAL A 87 18.76 12.16 2.53
C VAL A 87 18.02 11.39 1.45
N VAL A 88 18.67 10.41 0.81
CA VAL A 88 18.06 9.61 -0.25
C VAL A 88 16.87 8.80 0.28
N ASP A 89 17.01 8.14 1.42
CA ASP A 89 15.90 7.36 1.99
C ASP A 89 14.71 8.28 2.36
N SER A 90 14.97 9.46 2.92
CA SER A 90 13.92 10.44 3.22
C SER A 90 13.23 10.96 1.97
N LEU A 91 13.97 11.25 0.90
CA LEU A 91 13.38 11.60 -0.41
C LEU A 91 12.48 10.48 -0.93
N ARG A 92 12.87 9.21 -0.77
CA ARG A 92 12.03 8.07 -1.18
C ARG A 92 10.74 7.97 -0.36
N MET A 93 10.83 8.16 0.94
CA MET A 93 9.65 8.18 1.82
C MET A 93 8.70 9.31 1.41
N LEU A 94 9.24 10.52 1.21
CA LEU A 94 8.48 11.67 0.77
C LEU A 94 7.84 11.44 -0.61
N TYR A 95 8.58 10.84 -1.55
CA TYR A 95 8.03 10.44 -2.84
C TYR A 95 6.81 9.53 -2.66
N CYS A 96 6.92 8.48 -1.86
CA CYS A 96 5.83 7.54 -1.63
C CYS A 96 4.60 8.21 -1.00
N GLN A 97 4.81 9.15 -0.06
CA GLN A 97 3.71 9.91 0.53
C GLN A 97 3.00 10.78 -0.51
N CYS A 98 3.78 11.55 -1.29
CA CYS A 98 3.20 12.47 -2.26
C CYS A 98 2.58 11.74 -3.47
N GLU A 99 3.17 10.65 -3.94
CA GLU A 99 2.62 9.87 -5.07
C GLU A 99 1.21 9.39 -4.77
N GLU A 100 0.94 8.92 -3.55
CA GLU A 100 -0.39 8.49 -3.15
C GLU A 100 -1.40 9.65 -3.14
N ASP A 101 -1.00 10.82 -2.63
CA ASP A 101 -1.82 12.04 -2.64
C ASP A 101 -2.15 12.48 -4.08
N PHE A 102 -1.15 12.45 -4.98
CA PHE A 102 -1.33 12.79 -6.39
C PHE A 102 -2.19 11.76 -7.12
N ARG A 103 -2.00 10.47 -6.83
CA ARG A 103 -2.78 9.38 -7.40
C ARG A 103 -4.25 9.55 -7.03
N GLY A 104 -4.55 9.89 -5.77
CA GLY A 104 -5.92 10.21 -5.34
C GLY A 104 -6.54 11.42 -6.06
N ALA A 105 -5.75 12.41 -6.43
CA ALA A 105 -6.24 13.61 -7.11
C ALA A 105 -6.47 13.44 -8.62
N LEU A 106 -5.74 12.55 -9.28
CA LEU A 106 -5.76 12.39 -10.74
C LEU A 106 -6.83 11.41 -11.25
N ILE A 107 -7.23 10.44 -10.45
CA ILE A 107 -8.17 9.41 -10.90
C ILE A 107 -9.60 9.97 -10.72
N LYS A 108 -10.31 10.17 -11.84
CA LYS A 108 -11.67 10.75 -11.91
C LYS A 108 -12.78 9.72 -12.10
N ARG A 109 -12.44 8.43 -12.26
CA ARG A 109 -13.35 7.33 -12.63
C ARG A 109 -12.91 6.07 -11.90
N ASP A 110 -13.18 6.08 -10.62
CA ASP A 110 -12.50 5.20 -9.69
C ASP A 110 -13.44 4.08 -9.29
N ILE A 111 -12.87 2.90 -9.10
CA ILE A 111 -13.54 1.79 -8.42
C ILE A 111 -13.00 1.69 -7.00
N LYS A 112 -13.89 1.36 -6.07
CA LYS A 112 -13.51 1.05 -4.69
C LYS A 112 -12.81 -0.29 -4.67
N ALA A 113 -11.52 -0.24 -4.34
CA ALA A 113 -10.59 -1.33 -4.28
C ALA A 113 -10.09 -1.53 -2.85
N VAL A 114 -9.35 -2.61 -2.62
CA VAL A 114 -8.67 -2.87 -1.36
C VAL A 114 -7.20 -3.11 -1.61
N ARG A 115 -6.33 -2.43 -0.84
CA ARG A 115 -4.91 -2.70 -0.81
C ARG A 115 -4.56 -3.59 0.38
N LEU A 116 -3.85 -4.68 0.12
CA LEU A 116 -3.20 -5.50 1.13
C LEU A 116 -1.74 -5.07 1.22
N ASN A 117 -1.44 -4.29 2.24
CA ASN A 117 -0.09 -3.76 2.46
C ASN A 117 0.86 -4.85 2.94
N CYS A 118 2.07 -4.87 2.36
CA CYS A 118 3.17 -5.67 2.87
C CYS A 118 3.67 -5.12 4.21
N GLU A 119 4.50 -5.90 4.89
CA GLU A 119 5.08 -5.55 6.19
C GLU A 119 5.81 -4.20 6.16
N ALA A 120 6.56 -3.91 5.08
CA ALA A 120 7.26 -2.63 4.97
C ALA A 120 6.33 -1.42 4.87
N ASP A 121 5.25 -1.52 4.09
CA ASP A 121 4.24 -0.45 4.02
C ASP A 121 3.63 -0.22 5.41
N THR A 122 3.36 -1.28 6.18
CA THR A 122 2.79 -1.14 7.53
C THR A 122 3.77 -0.58 8.56
N GLN A 123 5.03 -1.03 8.54
CA GLN A 123 6.03 -0.65 9.55
C GLN A 123 6.66 0.71 9.30
N PHE A 124 6.90 1.07 8.03
CA PHE A 124 7.66 2.26 7.68
C PHE A 124 6.78 3.43 7.24
N MET A 125 5.59 3.18 6.68
CA MET A 125 4.65 4.23 6.24
C MET A 125 3.42 4.36 7.14
N ASP A 126 3.34 3.59 8.24
CA ASP A 126 2.18 3.58 9.15
C ASP A 126 0.86 3.26 8.43
N ARG A 127 0.93 2.46 7.35
CA ARG A 127 -0.26 2.11 6.56
C ARG A 127 -1.00 0.95 7.23
N ALA A 128 -2.33 0.97 7.17
CA ALA A 128 -3.13 -0.12 7.70
C ALA A 128 -2.85 -1.41 6.89
N GLY A 129 -2.80 -2.56 7.56
CA GLY A 129 -2.48 -3.81 6.88
C GLY A 129 -3.50 -4.25 5.82
N ILE A 130 -4.74 -3.73 5.87
CA ILE A 130 -5.79 -3.82 4.85
C ILE A 130 -6.46 -2.45 4.83
N GLU A 131 -6.53 -1.81 3.66
CA GLU A 131 -7.14 -0.48 3.55
C GLU A 131 -7.94 -0.33 2.26
N GLY A 132 -8.88 0.61 2.25
CA GLY A 132 -9.65 0.95 1.06
C GLY A 132 -8.85 1.91 0.20
N VAL A 133 -8.79 1.64 -1.10
CA VAL A 133 -8.15 2.54 -2.07
C VAL A 133 -9.07 2.75 -3.26
N LEU A 134 -8.76 3.77 -4.04
CA LEU A 134 -9.40 4.04 -5.31
C LEU A 134 -8.45 3.64 -6.44
N GLU A 135 -8.98 2.94 -7.44
CA GLU A 135 -8.19 2.46 -8.58
C GLU A 135 -8.91 2.76 -9.89
N PRO A 136 -8.17 2.90 -11.01
CA PRO A 136 -8.79 3.18 -12.30
C PRO A 136 -9.60 1.97 -12.79
N LYS A 137 -10.75 2.24 -13.42
CA LYS A 137 -11.59 1.21 -14.07
C LYS A 137 -10.86 0.31 -15.07
N SER A 138 -9.75 0.77 -15.67
CA SER A 138 -8.91 -0.05 -16.55
C SER A 138 -8.39 -1.31 -15.87
N LEU A 139 -8.28 -1.31 -14.53
CA LEU A 139 -7.87 -2.47 -13.75
C LEU A 139 -8.89 -3.63 -13.83
N LEU A 140 -10.17 -3.35 -14.12
CA LEU A 140 -11.20 -4.39 -14.32
C LEU A 140 -10.97 -5.24 -15.58
N LEU A 141 -10.20 -4.71 -16.54
CA LEU A 141 -9.86 -5.40 -17.78
C LEU A 141 -8.58 -6.24 -17.65
N ALA A 142 -7.86 -6.09 -16.53
CA ALA A 142 -6.62 -6.80 -16.29
C ALA A 142 -6.88 -8.27 -15.91
N GLU A 143 -5.95 -9.14 -16.29
CA GLU A 143 -5.89 -10.49 -15.74
C GLU A 143 -5.38 -10.45 -14.30
N SER A 144 -5.92 -11.35 -13.47
CA SER A 144 -5.44 -11.55 -12.11
C SER A 144 -4.05 -12.20 -12.15
N GLU A 145 -3.09 -11.61 -11.44
CA GLU A 145 -1.75 -12.18 -11.29
C GLU A 145 -1.70 -13.26 -10.20
N ILE A 146 -2.68 -13.27 -9.29
CA ILE A 146 -2.78 -14.22 -8.19
C ILE A 146 -4.16 -14.88 -8.26
N PRO A 147 -4.25 -16.22 -8.35
CA PRO A 147 -5.53 -16.91 -8.34
C PRO A 147 -6.17 -16.80 -6.94
N THR A 148 -7.49 -16.85 -6.85
CA THR A 148 -8.20 -16.73 -5.57
C THR A 148 -9.23 -17.84 -5.43
N PRO A 149 -8.79 -19.11 -5.27
CA PRO A 149 -9.67 -20.27 -5.41
C PRO A 149 -10.86 -20.27 -4.44
N VAL A 150 -10.68 -19.77 -3.21
CA VAL A 150 -11.79 -19.63 -2.25
C VAL A 150 -12.77 -18.55 -2.70
N ALA A 151 -12.27 -17.38 -3.13
CA ALA A 151 -13.12 -16.30 -3.63
C ALA A 151 -13.92 -16.73 -4.87
N ASP A 152 -13.29 -17.50 -5.76
CA ASP A 152 -13.92 -18.08 -6.95
C ASP A 152 -15.06 -19.05 -6.57
N LYS A 153 -14.81 -19.95 -5.62
CA LYS A 153 -15.81 -20.93 -5.12
C LYS A 153 -17.01 -20.27 -4.45
N ILE A 154 -16.81 -19.19 -3.70
CA ILE A 154 -17.91 -18.46 -3.04
C ILE A 154 -18.62 -17.46 -3.97
N GLY A 155 -18.16 -17.33 -5.22
CA GLY A 155 -18.75 -16.42 -6.21
C GLY A 155 -18.46 -14.94 -5.94
N MET A 156 -17.27 -14.63 -5.40
CA MET A 156 -16.75 -13.26 -5.28
C MET A 156 -15.59 -13.08 -6.27
N PRO A 157 -15.86 -12.59 -7.49
CA PRO A 157 -14.85 -12.59 -8.54
C PRO A 157 -13.83 -11.47 -8.30
N LEU A 158 -12.62 -11.85 -7.90
CA LEU A 158 -11.53 -10.91 -7.62
C LEU A 158 -10.51 -10.86 -8.75
N ILE A 159 -9.97 -9.67 -8.99
CA ILE A 159 -8.72 -9.46 -9.71
C ILE A 159 -7.72 -9.01 -8.65
N VAL A 160 -6.60 -9.74 -8.57
CA VAL A 160 -5.52 -9.46 -7.63
C VAL A 160 -4.26 -9.14 -8.43
N ARG A 161 -3.69 -7.97 -8.19
CA ARG A 161 -2.49 -7.48 -8.88
C ARG A 161 -1.42 -7.15 -7.85
N LYS A 162 -0.16 -7.46 -8.16
CA LYS A 162 0.97 -6.99 -7.37
C LYS A 162 1.17 -5.52 -7.66
N LEU A 163 1.31 -4.73 -6.60
CA LEU A 163 1.80 -3.37 -6.72
C LEU A 163 3.32 -3.40 -6.87
N PRO A 164 3.90 -2.49 -7.66
CA PRO A 164 5.34 -2.28 -7.63
C PRO A 164 5.77 -2.02 -6.18
N PRO A 165 6.92 -2.55 -5.72
CA PRO A 165 7.47 -2.15 -4.44
C PRO A 165 7.60 -0.63 -4.39
N ALA A 166 7.21 0.01 -3.28
CA ALA A 166 7.39 1.44 -3.17
C ALA A 166 8.88 1.78 -3.22
N VAL A 167 9.22 2.94 -3.76
CA VAL A 167 10.60 3.35 -4.06
C VAL A 167 11.50 3.21 -2.82
N ALA A 168 10.95 3.50 -1.65
CA ALA A 168 11.65 3.36 -0.38
C ALA A 168 12.17 1.93 -0.13
N TRP A 169 11.46 0.87 -0.53
CA TRP A 169 11.86 -0.53 -0.30
C TRP A 169 12.48 -1.24 -1.50
N ARG A 170 12.70 -0.58 -2.64
CA ARG A 170 13.32 -1.20 -3.82
C ARG A 170 14.80 -1.55 -3.65
N ASP A 171 15.41 -1.28 -2.50
CA ASP A 171 16.80 -1.62 -2.22
C ASP A 171 16.98 -3.16 -2.17
N PRO A 172 17.67 -3.78 -3.14
CA PRO A 172 17.81 -5.23 -3.22
C PRO A 172 18.59 -5.81 -2.03
N ARG A 173 19.29 -4.97 -1.25
CA ARG A 173 20.01 -5.39 -0.04
C ARG A 173 19.08 -5.68 1.13
N ARG A 174 17.77 -5.42 1.01
CA ARG A 174 16.78 -5.60 2.09
C ARG A 174 15.50 -6.29 1.59
N PRO A 175 15.58 -7.60 1.23
CA PRO A 175 14.47 -8.33 0.63
C PRO A 175 13.28 -8.60 1.56
N CYS A 176 13.46 -8.54 2.89
CA CYS A 176 12.41 -8.77 3.89
C CYS A 176 11.24 -7.77 3.84
N ARG A 177 11.30 -6.76 2.97
CA ARG A 177 10.31 -5.68 2.88
C ARG A 177 9.12 -5.98 1.98
N LEU A 178 9.09 -7.16 1.35
CA LEU A 178 8.02 -7.57 0.43
C LEU A 178 7.11 -8.66 1.02
N ILE A 179 7.22 -8.94 2.32
CA ILE A 179 6.42 -9.97 2.99
C ILE A 179 4.98 -9.49 3.14
N ASN A 180 4.03 -10.32 2.71
CA ASN A 180 2.59 -10.08 2.84
C ASN A 180 1.92 -11.37 3.29
N ASP A 181 1.89 -11.62 4.60
CA ASP A 181 1.35 -12.86 5.19
C ASP A 181 -0.11 -13.12 4.80
N LYS A 182 -0.86 -12.06 4.50
CA LYS A 182 -2.25 -12.14 4.08
C LYS A 182 -2.40 -12.64 2.64
N SER A 183 -1.37 -12.50 1.79
CA SER A 183 -1.42 -13.01 0.42
C SER A 183 -1.53 -14.55 0.41
N GLY A 184 -0.87 -15.22 1.36
CA GLY A 184 -0.94 -16.66 1.57
C GLY A 184 -2.36 -17.19 1.74
N MET A 185 -3.20 -16.43 2.45
CA MET A 185 -4.59 -16.77 2.69
C MET A 185 -5.49 -16.58 1.46
N LEU A 186 -5.08 -15.78 0.47
CA LEU A 186 -5.85 -15.63 -0.78
C LEU A 186 -5.67 -16.81 -1.73
N ASN A 187 -4.50 -17.45 -1.70
CA ASN A 187 -4.15 -18.58 -2.57
C ASN A 187 -3.36 -19.68 -1.83
N PRO A 188 -3.99 -20.37 -0.86
CA PRO A 188 -3.32 -21.36 -0.06
C PRO A 188 -3.07 -22.67 -0.85
N PRO A 189 -1.89 -23.31 -0.71
CA PRO A 189 -0.70 -22.89 0.00
C PRO A 189 0.35 -22.31 -0.97
N HIS A 190 -0.05 -22.04 -2.22
CA HIS A 190 0.87 -21.88 -3.34
C HIS A 190 1.37 -20.44 -3.49
N GLN A 191 0.88 -19.51 -2.67
CA GLN A 191 1.34 -18.13 -2.69
C GLN A 191 2.63 -17.96 -1.90
N CYS A 192 3.64 -17.39 -2.55
CA CYS A 192 4.82 -16.88 -1.87
C CYS A 192 4.41 -15.70 -0.98
N ASP A 193 4.92 -15.65 0.25
CA ASP A 193 4.81 -14.52 1.16
C ASP A 193 5.52 -13.27 0.62
N HIS A 194 6.54 -13.42 -0.25
CA HIS A 194 7.29 -12.31 -0.86
C HIS A 194 6.59 -11.70 -2.09
N THR A 195 5.30 -11.36 -1.98
CA THR A 195 4.53 -10.78 -3.09
C THR A 195 4.55 -9.28 -3.17
N GLY A 196 5.01 -8.60 -2.12
CA GLY A 196 4.81 -7.18 -1.92
C GLY A 196 3.34 -6.86 -1.62
N SER A 197 3.01 -5.58 -1.74
CA SER A 197 1.63 -5.11 -1.58
C SER A 197 0.78 -5.54 -2.76
N LEU A 198 -0.49 -5.85 -2.48
CA LEU A 198 -1.45 -6.28 -3.50
C LEU A 198 -2.58 -5.27 -3.58
N VAL A 199 -3.14 -5.11 -4.77
CA VAL A 199 -4.41 -4.44 -4.96
C VAL A 199 -5.45 -5.43 -5.45
N LEU A 200 -6.62 -5.39 -4.81
CA LEU A 200 -7.75 -6.27 -5.04
C LEU A 200 -8.90 -5.43 -5.55
N VAL A 201 -9.48 -5.84 -6.66
CA VAL A 201 -10.72 -5.26 -7.19
C VAL A 201 -11.70 -6.36 -7.52
N ARG A 202 -12.99 -6.05 -7.51
CA ARG A 202 -13.99 -7.00 -8.00
C ARG A 202 -14.10 -6.89 -9.51
N LYS A 203 -13.98 -8.03 -10.20
CA LYS A 203 -14.10 -8.11 -11.66
C LYS A 203 -15.47 -7.64 -12.18
N ASP A 204 -16.51 -7.73 -11.35
CA ASP A 204 -17.86 -7.27 -11.67
C ASP A 204 -18.06 -5.75 -11.48
N GLY A 205 -17.00 -5.01 -11.13
CA GLY A 205 -17.03 -3.55 -10.96
C GLY A 205 -17.74 -3.07 -9.70
N LYS A 206 -18.23 -3.98 -8.84
CA LYS A 206 -18.84 -3.60 -7.57
C LYS A 206 -17.77 -3.12 -6.59
N PRO A 207 -18.12 -2.21 -5.66
CA PRO A 207 -17.25 -1.82 -4.56
C PRO A 207 -16.71 -3.01 -3.76
N LEU A 208 -15.39 -3.03 -3.52
CA LEU A 208 -14.75 -3.92 -2.56
C LEU A 208 -14.38 -3.12 -1.30
N HIS A 209 -14.88 -3.54 -0.14
CA HIS A 209 -14.56 -2.90 1.13
C HIS A 209 -13.48 -3.71 1.88
N PRO A 210 -12.60 -3.07 2.68
CA PRO A 210 -11.62 -3.77 3.52
C PRO A 210 -12.22 -4.89 4.38
N MET A 211 -13.44 -4.66 4.90
CA MET A 211 -14.18 -5.66 5.68
C MET A 211 -14.57 -6.91 4.88
N HIS A 212 -14.80 -6.82 3.57
CA HIS A 212 -15.06 -8.01 2.74
C HIS A 212 -13.81 -8.86 2.60
N VAL A 213 -12.65 -8.22 2.42
CA VAL A 213 -11.37 -8.92 2.32
C VAL A 213 -10.99 -9.52 3.68
N HIS A 214 -11.17 -8.79 4.77
CA HIS A 214 -11.00 -9.34 6.11
C HIS A 214 -11.89 -10.58 6.36
N ALA A 215 -13.18 -10.51 6.03
CA ALA A 215 -14.09 -11.65 6.17
C ALA A 215 -13.67 -12.84 5.31
N LEU A 216 -13.18 -12.60 4.08
CA LEU A 216 -12.67 -13.65 3.20
C LEU A 216 -11.43 -14.34 3.81
N LEU A 217 -10.47 -13.57 4.31
CA LEU A 217 -9.24 -14.11 4.90
C LEU A 217 -9.55 -14.92 6.15
N ASP A 218 -10.41 -14.42 7.04
CA ASP A 218 -10.84 -15.12 8.26
C ASP A 218 -11.60 -16.40 7.94
N TYR A 219 -12.58 -16.33 7.03
CA TYR A 219 -13.30 -17.51 6.56
C TYR A 219 -12.37 -18.56 5.94
N THR A 220 -11.39 -18.12 5.14
CA THR A 220 -10.42 -19.02 4.52
C THR A 220 -9.57 -19.71 5.58
N ALA A 221 -9.09 -18.96 6.58
CA ALA A 221 -8.33 -19.50 7.68
C ALA A 221 -9.14 -20.54 8.46
N GLU A 222 -10.40 -20.24 8.81
CA GLU A 222 -11.26 -21.15 9.57
C GLU A 222 -11.65 -22.41 8.78
N LYS A 223 -12.01 -22.27 7.49
CA LYS A 223 -12.50 -23.39 6.69
C LYS A 223 -11.40 -24.33 6.19
N LEU A 224 -10.21 -23.80 5.97
CA LEU A 224 -9.09 -24.61 5.49
C LEU A 224 -8.14 -25.03 6.62
N LYS A 225 -8.40 -24.64 7.88
CA LYS A 225 -7.60 -25.02 9.04
C LYS A 225 -7.44 -26.53 9.14
N ASN A 226 -6.21 -27.00 9.37
CA ASN A 226 -5.98 -28.41 9.67
C ASN A 226 -6.68 -28.78 11.01
N PRO A 227 -7.56 -29.81 11.03
CA PRO A 227 -8.35 -30.17 12.21
C PRO A 227 -7.51 -30.67 13.40
N ASN A 228 -6.23 -31.02 13.17
CA ASN A 228 -5.31 -31.41 14.23
C ASN A 228 -4.66 -30.23 14.95
N LEU A 229 -4.88 -28.99 14.49
CA LEU A 229 -4.36 -27.80 15.15
C LEU A 229 -5.15 -27.52 16.42
N THR A 230 -4.45 -27.04 17.44
CA THR A 230 -5.10 -26.61 18.68
C THR A 230 -6.02 -25.42 18.41
N GLY A 231 -7.09 -25.29 19.21
CA GLY A 231 -8.05 -24.20 19.07
C GLY A 231 -7.39 -22.81 19.11
N ASN A 232 -6.30 -22.67 19.85
CA ASN A 232 -5.59 -21.40 20.06
C ASN A 232 -4.35 -21.21 19.16
N ALA A 233 -4.13 -22.07 18.15
CA ALA A 233 -3.01 -21.91 17.24
C ALA A 233 -3.17 -20.64 16.38
N CYS A 234 -2.09 -19.85 16.24
CA CYS A 234 -2.03 -18.79 15.24
C CYS A 234 -2.02 -19.45 13.84
N ILE A 235 -3.06 -19.22 13.05
CA ILE A 235 -3.22 -19.86 11.75
C ILE A 235 -2.40 -19.08 10.72
N THR A 236 -1.44 -19.76 10.10
CA THR A 236 -0.65 -19.25 8.98
C THR A 236 -1.03 -19.99 7.69
N ALA A 237 -0.67 -19.44 6.53
CA ALA A 237 -1.11 -19.99 5.24
C ALA A 237 -0.58 -21.41 4.96
N ASP A 238 0.60 -21.75 5.48
CA ASP A 238 1.21 -23.08 5.39
C ASP A 238 0.47 -24.14 6.22
N MET A 239 -0.37 -23.71 7.17
CA MET A 239 -1.20 -24.59 8.00
C MET A 239 -2.54 -24.93 7.35
N LEU A 240 -2.87 -24.31 6.21
CA LEU A 240 -4.13 -24.53 5.50
C LEU A 240 -4.06 -25.75 4.59
N LEU A 241 -5.15 -26.52 4.55
CA LEU A 241 -5.29 -27.72 3.73
C LEU A 241 -6.03 -27.39 2.42
N PRO A 242 -5.34 -27.37 1.27
CA PRO A 242 -5.96 -27.00 -0.01
C PRO A 242 -7.02 -27.99 -0.46
N SER A 243 -6.94 -29.24 0.00
CA SER A 243 -7.96 -30.27 -0.24
C SER A 243 -9.33 -29.91 0.34
N LEU A 244 -9.42 -28.95 1.27
CA LEU A 244 -10.67 -28.48 1.85
C LEU A 244 -11.35 -27.38 1.01
N ILE A 245 -10.70 -26.86 -0.03
CA ILE A 245 -11.28 -25.83 -0.91
C ILE A 245 -12.57 -26.32 -1.57
N ASP A 246 -12.68 -27.61 -1.89
CA ASP A 246 -13.90 -28.16 -2.49
C ASP A 246 -15.10 -28.23 -1.53
N HIS A 247 -14.87 -28.04 -0.22
CA HIS A 247 -15.93 -27.95 0.77
C HIS A 247 -16.46 -26.54 1.00
N VAL A 248 -15.82 -25.52 0.42
CA VAL A 248 -16.31 -24.14 0.53
C VAL A 248 -17.43 -23.90 -0.48
N SER A 249 -18.49 -23.21 -0.05
CA SER A 249 -19.57 -22.79 -0.93
C SER A 249 -19.99 -21.35 -0.65
N LYS A 250 -20.72 -20.76 -1.60
CA LYS A 250 -21.30 -19.43 -1.44
C LYS A 250 -22.26 -19.37 -0.25
N GLU A 251 -23.11 -20.38 -0.09
CA GLU A 251 -24.11 -20.46 0.97
C GLU A 251 -23.44 -20.57 2.34
N ASP A 252 -22.39 -21.37 2.45
CA ASP A 252 -21.60 -21.51 3.67
C ASP A 252 -20.95 -20.18 4.07
N PHE A 253 -20.34 -19.47 3.11
CA PHE A 253 -19.76 -18.16 3.35
C PHE A 253 -20.82 -17.10 3.72
N GLN A 254 -21.99 -17.11 3.08
CA GLN A 254 -23.09 -16.20 3.45
C GLN A 254 -23.61 -16.46 4.87
N ASN A 255 -23.76 -17.72 5.25
CA ASN A 255 -24.13 -18.09 6.61
C ASN A 255 -23.06 -17.67 7.62
N TYR A 256 -21.78 -17.95 7.33
CA TYR A 256 -20.67 -17.48 8.16
C TYR A 256 -20.65 -15.94 8.29
N TYR A 257 -20.83 -15.22 7.18
CA TYR A 257 -20.78 -13.75 7.18
C TYR A 257 -21.86 -13.15 8.08
N THR A 258 -23.07 -13.70 8.02
CA THR A 258 -24.22 -13.20 8.79
C THR A 258 -24.22 -13.65 10.25
N THR A 259 -23.79 -14.88 10.54
CA THR A 259 -23.87 -15.45 11.90
C THR A 259 -22.60 -15.25 12.72
N VAL A 260 -21.43 -15.22 12.09
CA VAL A 260 -20.13 -15.12 12.76
C VAL A 260 -19.53 -13.74 12.52
N TRP A 261 -19.25 -13.39 11.26
CA TRP A 261 -18.49 -12.18 10.93
C TRP A 261 -19.17 -10.89 11.41
N GLN A 262 -20.48 -10.76 11.21
CA GLN A 262 -21.24 -9.58 11.63
C GLN A 262 -21.27 -9.36 13.15
N THR A 263 -20.98 -10.40 13.94
CA THR A 263 -20.88 -10.31 15.41
C THR A 263 -19.47 -9.98 15.90
N CYS A 264 -18.49 -9.96 15.00
CA CYS A 264 -17.10 -9.73 15.34
C CYS A 264 -16.87 -8.26 15.77
N PRO A 265 -16.14 -7.98 16.87
CA PRO A 265 -15.96 -6.61 17.38
C PRO A 265 -15.32 -5.63 16.38
N ILE A 266 -14.53 -6.15 15.44
CA ILE A 266 -13.88 -5.35 14.40
C ILE A 266 -14.81 -5.03 13.22
N HIS A 267 -16.01 -5.62 13.17
CA HIS A 267 -16.93 -5.42 12.08
C HIS A 267 -17.62 -4.05 12.16
N ASN A 268 -17.66 -3.38 11.01
CA ASN A 268 -18.48 -2.19 10.81
C ASN A 268 -19.85 -2.59 10.25
N HIS A 269 -20.90 -2.50 11.08
CA HIS A 269 -22.28 -2.84 10.73
C HIS A 269 -22.87 -2.04 9.56
N PHE A 270 -22.22 -0.94 9.15
CA PHE A 270 -22.60 -0.18 7.95
C PHE A 270 -22.12 -0.82 6.65
N VAL A 271 -21.29 -1.86 6.71
CA VAL A 271 -20.77 -2.53 5.50
C VAL A 271 -21.70 -3.70 5.13
N PRO A 272 -22.45 -3.60 4.02
CA PRO A 272 -23.33 -4.68 3.60
C PRO A 272 -22.53 -5.93 3.22
N SER A 273 -23.23 -7.07 3.16
CA SER A 273 -22.69 -8.31 2.59
C SER A 273 -22.09 -8.03 1.20
N PRO A 274 -20.97 -8.68 0.84
CA PRO A 274 -20.38 -8.53 -0.47
C PRO A 274 -21.34 -8.95 -1.60
N PHE A 275 -22.36 -9.75 -1.33
CA PHE A 275 -23.32 -10.16 -2.37
C PHE A 275 -24.47 -9.18 -2.58
N ASP A 276 -24.74 -8.32 -1.58
CA ASP A 276 -25.88 -7.40 -1.60
C ASP A 276 -25.52 -6.03 -2.19
N ILE A 277 -24.23 -5.81 -2.47
CA ILE A 277 -23.75 -4.59 -3.09
C ILE A 277 -24.20 -4.57 -4.56
N GLN A 278 -24.90 -3.50 -4.92
CA GLN A 278 -25.20 -3.20 -6.32
C GLN A 278 -24.00 -2.49 -6.94
N ALA A 279 -23.79 -2.71 -8.24
CA ALA A 279 -22.84 -1.88 -8.97
C ALA A 279 -23.32 -0.43 -8.83
N GLU A 280 -22.40 0.49 -8.50
CA GLU A 280 -22.72 1.91 -8.57
C GLU A 280 -23.16 2.14 -10.01
N LYS A 281 -24.45 2.51 -10.19
CA LYS A 281 -24.90 2.94 -11.51
C LYS A 281 -24.02 4.13 -11.81
N ASP A 282 -23.19 4.01 -12.84
CA ASP A 282 -22.44 5.13 -13.35
C ASP A 282 -23.47 6.24 -13.50
N HIS A 283 -23.39 7.22 -12.60
CA HIS A 283 -24.04 8.48 -12.83
C HIS A 283 -23.23 9.05 -14.00
N GLU A 284 -23.58 8.59 -15.21
CA GLU A 284 -23.43 9.28 -16.48
C GLU A 284 -24.30 10.54 -16.37
N GLY A 285 -23.96 11.34 -15.37
CA GLY A 285 -24.59 12.58 -15.02
C GLY A 285 -23.95 13.58 -15.94
N ALA A 286 -24.79 14.06 -16.85
CA ALA A 286 -24.87 15.46 -17.19
C ALA A 286 -23.50 16.10 -17.29
N ASP A 287 -22.92 16.04 -18.49
CA ASP A 287 -22.10 17.17 -18.95
C ASP A 287 -22.93 18.43 -18.67
N VAL A 288 -22.65 19.05 -17.52
CA VAL A 288 -23.12 20.38 -17.21
C VAL A 288 -22.48 21.21 -18.30
N ASN A 289 -23.25 21.50 -19.34
CA ASN A 289 -22.92 22.52 -20.33
C ASN A 289 -22.62 23.78 -19.52
N MET A 290 -21.34 24.02 -19.21
CA MET A 290 -20.81 25.34 -18.90
C MET A 290 -20.76 26.13 -20.21
N ASN A 291 -21.93 26.31 -20.82
CA ASN A 291 -22.20 27.43 -21.67
C ASN A 291 -23.05 28.35 -20.80
N ASP A 292 -22.43 29.35 -20.18
CA ASP A 292 -23.07 30.63 -19.90
C ASP A 292 -21.95 31.66 -19.63
N ASP A 293 -21.86 32.58 -20.60
CA ASP A 293 -21.34 33.96 -20.61
C ASP A 293 -19.86 34.29 -20.34
#